data_AF-A0A9X8SLT6-F1
#
_entry.id   AF-A0A9X8SLT6-F1
#
_cell.length_a   1.000
_cell.length_b   1.000
_cell.length_c   1.000
_cell.angle_alpha   90.00
_cell.angle_beta   90.00
_cell.angle_gamma   90.00
#
_symmetry.space_group_name_H-M   'P 1'
#
loop_
_entity.id
_entity.type
_entity.pdbx_description
1 polymer ?
#
loop_
_entity_poly.entity_id
_entity_poly.type
_entity_poly.pdbx_seq_one_letter_code
_entity_poly.pdbx_strand_id
1 'polypeptide(L)'
;MIDHRNDRIFQAKVAGTRSTIQQLSTDGINDAHALIAREQGTHNLSGHFASILPLAVLFSQYSPTLLTHIKNLTDIDHNMGTGSSEARSQEIWEPVQAEVSNFKTVHGDDILTNTSQTVNDVLHTYLSSKYSGGQTTGGAGDTVFKRTLKLLGHIFY
;
A
#
# COMPACT_ATOMS: atom_id res chain seq x y z
N MET A 1 0.78 -9.86 -18.64
CA MET A 1 0.43 -8.44 -18.70
C MET A 1 -1.07 -8.28 -18.82
N ILE A 2 -1.70 -7.89 -17.73
CA ILE A 2 -3.11 -7.51 -17.62
C ILE A 2 -3.17 -6.00 -17.42
N ASP A 3 -4.11 -5.34 -18.08
CA ASP A 3 -4.35 -3.91 -17.90
C ASP A 3 -5.58 -3.71 -17.00
N HIS A 4 -5.33 -3.45 -15.72
CA HIS A 4 -6.36 -3.23 -14.72
C HIS A 4 -6.95 -1.82 -14.73
N ARG A 5 -6.45 -0.88 -15.56
CA ARG A 5 -7.00 0.49 -15.65
C ARG A 5 -8.45 0.48 -16.10
N ASN A 6 -8.78 -0.44 -17.00
CA ASN A 6 -10.12 -0.57 -17.57
C ASN A 6 -10.95 -1.69 -16.89
N ASP A 7 -10.36 -2.41 -15.94
CA ASP A 7 -11.08 -3.40 -15.14
C ASP A 7 -11.98 -2.69 -14.12
N ARG A 8 -13.29 -2.66 -14.43
CA ARG A 8 -14.28 -1.97 -13.60
C ARG A 8 -14.35 -2.51 -12.18
N ILE A 9 -14.13 -3.81 -11.96
CA ILE A 9 -14.18 -4.43 -10.64
C ILE A 9 -12.97 -3.96 -9.84
N PHE A 10 -11.79 -4.01 -10.43
CA PHE A 10 -10.58 -3.51 -9.80
C PHE A 10 -10.67 -2.02 -9.48
N GLN A 11 -11.10 -1.18 -10.43
CA GLN A 11 -11.25 0.25 -10.22
C GLN A 11 -12.28 0.59 -9.14
N ALA A 12 -13.40 -0.15 -9.08
CA ALA A 12 -14.39 0.01 -8.02
C ALA A 12 -13.81 -0.35 -6.63
N LYS A 13 -13.01 -1.41 -6.53
CA LYS A 13 -12.30 -1.75 -5.29
C LYS A 13 -11.35 -0.65 -4.87
N VAL A 14 -10.52 -0.13 -5.79
CA VAL A 14 -9.59 0.97 -5.51
C VAL A 14 -10.33 2.23 -5.03
N ALA A 15 -11.40 2.61 -5.71
CA ALA A 15 -12.21 3.77 -5.34
C ALA A 15 -12.91 3.57 -3.98
N GLY A 16 -13.48 2.39 -3.74
CA GLY A 16 -14.10 2.02 -2.47
C GLY A 16 -13.11 2.06 -1.31
N THR A 17 -11.93 1.44 -1.47
CA THR A 17 -10.86 1.50 -0.46
C THR A 17 -10.44 2.94 -0.18
N ARG A 18 -10.28 3.79 -1.21
CA ARG A 18 -9.95 5.21 -1.01
C ARG A 18 -11.01 5.91 -0.17
N SER A 19 -12.28 5.73 -0.51
CA SER A 19 -13.40 6.32 0.24
C SER A 19 -13.43 5.86 1.70
N THR A 20 -13.18 4.56 1.96
CA THR A 20 -13.11 4.05 3.33
C THR A 20 -11.95 4.67 4.10
N ILE A 21 -10.77 4.79 3.50
CA ILE A 21 -9.61 5.44 4.14
C ILE A 21 -9.89 6.93 4.42
N GLN A 22 -10.61 7.63 3.54
CA GLN A 22 -11.04 9.01 3.78
C GLN A 22 -11.99 9.12 4.98
N GLN A 23 -12.94 8.18 5.10
CA GLN A 23 -13.84 8.13 6.25
C GLN A 23 -13.07 7.85 7.55
N LEU A 24 -12.20 6.84 7.57
CA LEU A 24 -11.36 6.52 8.75
C LEU A 24 -10.46 7.70 9.15
N SER A 25 -9.94 8.46 8.18
CA SER A 25 -9.21 9.70 8.45
C SER A 25 -10.08 10.74 9.15
N THR A 26 -11.35 10.84 8.77
CA THR A 26 -12.33 11.76 9.40
C THR A 26 -12.67 11.30 10.81
N ASP A 27 -12.74 9.99 11.02
CA ASP A 27 -13.02 9.36 12.31
C ASP A 27 -11.81 9.37 13.28
N GLY A 28 -10.66 9.89 12.84
CA GLY A 28 -9.48 10.09 13.69
C GLY A 28 -8.45 8.96 13.66
N ILE A 29 -8.56 8.00 12.73
CA ILE A 29 -7.55 6.94 12.57
C ILE A 29 -6.26 7.54 12.03
N ASN A 30 -5.21 7.51 12.85
CA ASN A 30 -3.92 8.17 12.59
C ASN A 30 -3.26 7.72 11.27
N ASP A 31 -3.25 6.41 11.01
CA ASP A 31 -2.64 5.87 9.79
C ASP A 31 -3.41 6.30 8.53
N ALA A 32 -4.75 6.35 8.61
CA ALA A 32 -5.60 6.83 7.52
C ALA A 32 -5.39 8.32 7.25
N HIS A 33 -5.39 9.15 8.30
CA HIS A 33 -5.08 10.57 8.21
C HIS A 33 -3.71 10.83 7.57
N ALA A 34 -2.72 10.04 7.98
CA ALA A 34 -1.36 10.15 7.46
C ALA A 34 -1.23 9.74 5.98
N LEU A 35 -2.12 8.87 5.46
CA LEU A 35 -2.21 8.54 4.03
C LEU A 35 -2.83 9.69 3.23
N ILE A 36 -3.96 10.24 3.69
CA ILE A 36 -4.64 11.36 3.01
C ILE A 36 -3.75 12.61 2.96
N ALA A 37 -3.06 12.95 4.06
CA ALA A 37 -2.14 14.08 4.09
C ALA A 37 -0.97 13.93 3.08
N ARG A 38 -0.56 12.69 2.78
CA ARG A 38 0.49 12.38 1.78
C ARG A 38 -0.06 12.42 0.36
N GLU A 39 -1.32 12.08 0.15
CA GLU A 39 -2.00 12.27 -1.14
C GLU A 39 -2.05 13.74 -1.54
N GLN A 40 -2.33 14.63 -0.58
CA GLN A 40 -2.45 16.08 -0.76
C GLN A 40 -1.11 16.83 -0.94
N GLY A 41 0.03 16.11 -0.95
CA GLY A 41 1.33 16.70 -1.28
C GLY A 41 2.16 17.23 -0.11
N THR A 42 1.78 16.94 1.14
CA THR A 42 2.61 17.29 2.29
C THR A 42 3.97 16.59 2.20
N HIS A 43 5.07 17.33 2.37
CA HIS A 43 6.47 16.86 2.26
C HIS A 43 6.94 16.38 0.87
N ASN A 44 6.44 16.96 -0.23
CA ASN A 44 6.81 16.56 -1.61
C ASN A 44 6.43 15.11 -1.98
N LEU A 45 5.46 14.51 -1.27
CA LEU A 45 4.98 13.13 -1.49
C LEU A 45 3.72 13.07 -2.36
N SER A 46 3.36 14.18 -3.01
CA SER A 46 2.20 14.30 -3.89
C SER A 46 2.19 13.16 -4.91
N GLY A 47 1.16 12.32 -4.88
CA GLY A 47 0.98 11.21 -5.83
C GLY A 47 1.44 9.84 -5.35
N HIS A 48 2.21 9.73 -4.25
CA HIS A 48 2.67 8.43 -3.74
C HIS A 48 1.50 7.52 -3.39
N PHE A 49 0.56 8.01 -2.58
CA PHE A 49 -0.61 7.23 -2.20
C PHE A 49 -1.51 6.90 -3.41
N ALA A 50 -1.59 7.78 -4.40
CA ALA A 50 -2.38 7.55 -5.60
C ALA A 50 -1.85 6.38 -6.46
N SER A 51 -0.52 6.20 -6.52
CA SER A 51 0.11 5.06 -7.20
C SER A 51 0.19 3.80 -6.32
N ILE A 52 0.40 3.95 -5.01
CA ILE A 52 0.56 2.82 -4.08
C ILE A 52 -0.78 2.16 -3.74
N LEU A 53 -1.88 2.93 -3.64
CA LEU A 53 -3.18 2.37 -3.29
C LEU A 53 -3.66 1.28 -4.29
N PRO A 54 -3.62 1.50 -5.63
CA PRO A 54 -3.92 0.44 -6.59
C PRO A 54 -3.03 -0.80 -6.42
N LEU A 55 -1.73 -0.60 -6.19
CA LEU A 55 -0.80 -1.71 -5.93
C LEU A 55 -1.19 -2.50 -4.68
N ALA A 56 -1.49 -1.83 -3.57
CA ALA A 56 -1.88 -2.47 -2.31
C ALA A 56 -3.20 -3.22 -2.44
N VAL A 57 -4.17 -2.67 -3.18
CA VAL A 57 -5.46 -3.32 -3.45
C VAL A 57 -5.30 -4.54 -4.36
N LEU A 58 -4.38 -4.49 -5.34
CA LEU A 58 -4.08 -5.66 -6.16
C LEU A 58 -3.40 -6.73 -5.31
N PHE A 59 -2.35 -6.35 -4.60
CA PHE A 59 -1.59 -7.23 -3.70
C PHE A 59 -2.50 -7.92 -2.67
N SER A 60 -3.44 -7.20 -2.06
CA SER A 60 -4.34 -7.79 -1.05
C SER A 60 -5.28 -8.87 -1.61
N GLN A 61 -5.62 -8.80 -2.89
CA GLN A 61 -6.44 -9.82 -3.54
C GLN A 61 -5.69 -11.14 -3.71
N TYR A 62 -4.38 -11.09 -3.86
CA TYR A 62 -3.53 -12.27 -4.06
C TYR A 62 -2.93 -12.80 -2.75
N SER A 63 -2.81 -11.96 -1.72
CA SER A 63 -2.16 -12.34 -0.46
C SER A 63 -3.08 -12.21 0.78
N PRO A 64 -4.33 -12.75 0.77
CA PRO A 64 -5.30 -12.51 1.85
C PRO A 64 -4.85 -13.02 3.22
N THR A 65 -4.13 -14.16 3.27
CA THR A 65 -3.58 -14.71 4.52
C THR A 65 -2.57 -13.78 5.18
N LEU A 66 -1.79 -13.06 4.39
CA LEU A 66 -0.84 -12.06 4.85
C LEU A 66 -1.55 -10.83 5.43
N LEU A 67 -2.69 -10.43 4.84
CA LEU A 67 -3.50 -9.32 5.37
C LEU A 67 -4.11 -9.70 6.72
N THR A 68 -4.61 -10.93 6.88
CA THR A 68 -5.05 -11.46 8.18
C THR A 68 -3.90 -11.50 9.19
N HIS A 69 -2.70 -11.91 8.77
CA HIS A 69 -1.51 -11.89 9.64
C HIS A 69 -1.16 -10.49 10.12
N ILE A 70 -1.12 -9.51 9.21
CA ILE A 70 -0.89 -8.09 9.56
C ILE A 70 -1.96 -7.61 10.55
N LYS A 71 -3.24 -7.88 10.28
CA LYS A 71 -4.35 -7.53 11.18
C LYS A 71 -4.13 -8.11 12.58
N ASN A 72 -3.75 -9.36 12.69
CA ASN A 72 -3.56 -10.03 13.98
C ASN A 72 -2.37 -9.49 14.78
N LEU A 73 -1.40 -8.85 14.12
CA LEU A 73 -0.19 -8.31 14.73
C LEU A 73 -0.16 -6.79 14.83
N THR A 74 -1.22 -6.11 14.42
CA THR A 74 -1.32 -4.64 14.44
C THR A 74 -2.63 -4.19 15.06
N ASP A 75 -2.62 -3.01 15.65
CA ASP A 75 -3.83 -2.35 16.15
C ASP A 75 -4.20 -1.20 15.23
N ILE A 76 -5.44 -1.13 14.75
CA ILE A 76 -5.91 -0.07 13.85
C ILE A 76 -5.71 1.34 14.43
N ASP A 77 -5.75 1.49 15.75
CA ASP A 77 -5.64 2.79 16.42
C ASP A 77 -4.18 3.23 16.64
N HIS A 78 -3.24 2.28 16.64
CA HIS A 78 -1.82 2.59 16.80
C HIS A 78 -1.21 3.13 15.51
N ASN A 79 -0.50 4.25 15.57
CA ASN A 79 0.14 4.85 14.40
C ASN A 79 1.42 4.09 14.00
N MET A 80 1.59 3.79 12.71
CA MET A 80 2.86 3.35 12.11
C MET A 80 3.81 4.53 11.82
N GLY A 81 4.02 5.37 12.82
CA GLY A 81 4.92 6.54 12.75
C GLY A 81 6.38 6.21 13.03
N THR A 82 7.24 7.24 13.03
CA THR A 82 8.64 7.10 13.42
C THR A 82 8.77 6.49 14.81
N GLY A 83 9.45 5.36 14.92
CA GLY A 83 9.64 4.66 16.20
C GLY A 83 8.57 3.62 16.54
N SER A 84 7.50 3.50 15.73
CA SER A 84 6.47 2.48 15.92
C SER A 84 7.05 1.06 15.88
N SER A 85 6.72 0.26 16.88
CA SER A 85 7.07 -1.17 16.95
C SER A 85 6.47 -1.93 15.78
N GLU A 86 5.22 -1.62 15.41
CA GLU A 86 4.55 -2.23 14.26
C GLU A 86 5.26 -1.88 12.95
N ALA A 87 5.66 -0.62 12.75
CA ALA A 87 6.38 -0.19 11.55
C ALA A 87 7.76 -0.87 11.39
N ARG A 88 8.36 -1.29 12.52
CA ARG A 88 9.69 -1.92 12.60
C ARG A 88 9.64 -3.44 12.81
N SER A 89 8.46 -4.02 12.99
CA SER A 89 8.32 -5.44 13.30
C SER A 89 8.73 -6.30 12.11
N GLN A 90 9.80 -7.07 12.26
CA GLN A 90 10.25 -8.03 11.26
C GLN A 90 9.20 -9.12 11.01
N GLU A 91 8.50 -9.55 12.06
CA GLU A 91 7.44 -10.56 11.99
C GLU A 91 6.28 -10.16 11.08
N ILE A 92 6.01 -8.85 10.98
CA ILE A 92 4.98 -8.30 10.07
C ILE A 92 5.55 -8.15 8.66
N TRP A 93 6.78 -7.65 8.56
CA TRP A 93 7.30 -7.06 7.32
C TRP A 93 8.18 -7.96 6.47
N GLU A 94 8.83 -8.96 7.04
CA GLU A 94 9.61 -9.96 6.29
C GLU A 94 8.71 -10.84 5.40
N PRO A 95 7.54 -11.34 5.86
CA PRO A 95 6.63 -12.07 4.98
C PRO A 95 6.11 -11.20 3.83
N VAL A 96 5.83 -9.91 4.08
CA VAL A 96 5.44 -8.96 3.03
C VAL A 96 6.55 -8.76 2.02
N GLN A 97 7.80 -8.65 2.46
CA GLN A 97 8.94 -8.53 1.57
C GLN A 97 9.08 -9.76 0.65
N ALA A 98 8.99 -10.96 1.23
CA ALA A 98 9.06 -12.21 0.46
C ALA A 98 7.94 -12.28 -0.58
N GLU A 99 6.72 -11.95 -0.18
CA GLU A 99 5.56 -12.00 -1.05
C GLU A 99 5.60 -10.94 -2.16
N VAL A 100 6.07 -9.73 -1.88
CA VAL A 100 6.29 -8.70 -2.91
C VAL A 100 7.28 -9.17 -3.98
N SER A 101 8.30 -9.95 -3.61
CA SER A 101 9.26 -10.51 -4.58
C SER A 101 8.59 -11.53 -5.52
N ASN A 102 7.72 -12.39 -4.99
CA ASN A 102 6.93 -13.34 -5.79
C ASN A 102 5.93 -12.58 -6.68
N PHE A 103 5.21 -11.64 -6.09
CA PHE A 103 4.22 -10.80 -6.75
C PHE A 103 4.81 -10.05 -7.93
N LYS A 104 5.99 -9.44 -7.76
CA LYS A 104 6.76 -8.78 -8.83
C LYS A 104 7.05 -9.70 -10.01
N THR A 105 7.38 -10.96 -9.73
CA THR A 105 7.74 -11.93 -10.79
C THR A 105 6.53 -12.29 -11.66
N VAL A 106 5.33 -12.31 -11.08
CA VAL A 106 4.09 -12.74 -11.76
C VAL A 106 3.34 -11.55 -12.36
N HIS A 107 3.25 -10.44 -11.63
CA HIS A 107 2.41 -9.29 -11.93
C HIS A 107 3.21 -8.04 -12.31
N GLY A 108 4.54 -8.11 -12.36
CA GLY A 108 5.43 -6.96 -12.54
C GLY A 108 5.07 -6.05 -13.72
N ASP A 109 4.62 -6.64 -14.83
CA ASP A 109 4.29 -5.89 -16.05
C ASP A 109 2.82 -5.46 -16.12
N ASP A 110 1.97 -5.89 -15.17
CA ASP A 110 0.56 -5.54 -15.16
C ASP A 110 0.40 -4.04 -14.89
N ILE A 111 -0.55 -3.40 -15.58
CA ILE A 111 -0.79 -1.95 -15.52
C ILE A 111 -1.95 -1.68 -14.56
N LEU A 112 -1.76 -0.81 -13.57
CA LEU A 112 -2.73 -0.62 -12.46
C LEU A 112 -3.20 0.82 -12.25
N THR A 113 -2.47 1.82 -12.77
CA THR A 113 -2.79 3.24 -12.52
C THR A 113 -3.25 3.94 -13.79
N ASN A 114 -4.08 4.98 -13.67
CA ASN A 114 -4.55 5.77 -14.82
C ASN A 114 -3.42 6.50 -15.58
N THR A 115 -2.26 6.66 -14.96
CA THR A 115 -1.03 7.17 -15.59
C THR A 115 -0.26 6.09 -16.35
N SER A 116 -0.81 4.88 -16.49
CA SER A 116 -0.22 3.74 -17.19
C SER A 116 1.01 3.15 -16.49
N GLN A 117 1.13 3.28 -15.17
CA GLN A 117 2.24 2.68 -14.44
C GLN A 117 2.00 1.18 -14.25
N THR A 118 3.05 0.40 -14.49
CA THR A 118 3.10 -1.03 -14.19
C THR A 118 3.33 -1.28 -12.69
N VAL A 119 3.12 -2.52 -12.22
CA VAL A 119 3.56 -2.93 -10.87
C VAL A 119 5.04 -2.59 -10.68
N ASN A 120 5.88 -2.95 -11.66
CA ASN A 120 7.32 -2.69 -11.63
C ASN A 120 7.64 -1.20 -11.52
N ASP A 121 6.94 -0.33 -12.24
CA ASP A 121 7.14 1.12 -12.15
C ASP A 121 6.84 1.61 -10.73
N VAL A 122 5.71 1.19 -10.14
CA VAL A 122 5.31 1.61 -8.79
C VAL A 122 6.29 1.08 -7.74
N LEU A 123 6.64 -0.21 -7.81
CA LEU A 123 7.62 -0.83 -6.92
C LEU A 123 8.97 -0.12 -7.02
N HIS A 124 9.48 0.08 -8.24
CA HIS A 124 10.79 0.69 -8.47
C HIS A 124 10.85 2.16 -8.05
N THR A 125 9.77 2.92 -8.28
CA THR A 125 9.74 4.36 -8.03
C THR A 125 9.56 4.70 -6.56
N TYR A 126 8.73 3.93 -5.84
CA TYR A 126 8.25 4.32 -4.52
C TYR A 126 8.70 3.42 -3.39
N LEU A 127 9.02 2.16 -3.66
CA LEU A 127 9.40 1.21 -2.62
C LEU A 127 10.91 1.04 -2.54
N SER A 128 11.43 0.84 -1.33
CA SER A 128 12.86 0.63 -1.13
C SER A 128 13.33 -0.72 -1.66
N SER A 129 14.65 -0.97 -1.62
CA SER A 129 15.20 -2.29 -1.96
C SER A 129 14.66 -3.39 -1.04
N LYS A 130 14.22 -3.04 0.18
CA LYS A 130 13.56 -3.97 1.11
C LYS A 130 12.11 -4.27 0.70
N TYR A 131 11.54 -3.56 -0.27
CA TYR A 131 10.30 -3.93 -0.97
C TYR A 131 10.48 -3.86 -2.50
N SER A 132 11.62 -4.38 -2.97
CA SER A 132 11.94 -4.75 -4.37
C SER A 132 12.15 -3.63 -5.40
N GLY A 133 12.28 -2.38 -4.95
CA GLY A 133 12.49 -1.18 -5.76
C GLY A 133 13.73 -0.34 -5.44
N GLY A 134 13.88 0.80 -6.12
CA GLY A 134 14.96 1.77 -5.90
C GLY A 134 14.49 2.95 -5.03
N GLN A 135 15.37 3.50 -4.18
CA GLN A 135 15.01 4.66 -3.34
C GLN A 135 15.04 6.01 -4.07
N THR A 136 15.31 6.04 -5.37
CA THR A 136 15.75 7.23 -6.11
C THR A 136 14.72 8.36 -6.25
N THR A 137 13.45 8.15 -5.87
CA THR A 137 12.37 9.15 -6.06
C THR A 137 11.39 9.33 -4.89
N GLY A 138 11.74 8.98 -3.65
CA GLY A 138 11.01 9.47 -2.47
C GLY A 138 10.87 8.47 -1.33
N GLY A 139 11.72 8.64 -0.31
CA GLY A 139 11.95 7.71 0.80
C GLY A 139 10.84 7.52 1.84
N ALA A 140 9.56 7.47 1.44
CA ALA A 140 8.44 7.17 2.34
C ALA A 140 7.40 6.18 1.77
N GLY A 141 7.58 5.64 0.56
CA GLY A 141 6.59 4.75 -0.05
C GLY A 141 6.41 3.44 0.72
N ASP A 142 7.45 2.92 1.37
CA ASP A 142 7.32 1.77 2.29
C ASP A 142 6.29 2.05 3.38
N THR A 143 6.39 3.18 4.07
CA THR A 143 5.43 3.53 5.13
C THR A 143 4.01 3.69 4.59
N VAL A 144 3.85 4.25 3.39
CA VAL A 144 2.54 4.37 2.74
C VAL A 144 1.97 2.99 2.42
N PHE A 145 2.77 2.10 1.83
CA PHE A 145 2.36 0.75 1.49
C PHE A 145 1.99 -0.05 2.74
N LYS A 146 2.86 -0.02 3.76
CA LYS A 146 2.66 -0.64 5.07
C LYS A 146 1.34 -0.23 5.73
N ARG A 147 1.10 1.08 5.86
CA ARG A 147 -0.15 1.61 6.41
C ARG A 147 -1.36 1.20 5.60
N THR A 148 -1.24 1.20 4.26
CA THR A 148 -2.33 0.79 3.39
C THR A 148 -2.68 -0.68 3.60
N LEU A 149 -1.67 -1.58 3.64
CA LEU A 149 -1.89 -3.00 3.92
C LEU A 149 -2.48 -3.24 5.31
N LYS A 150 -2.02 -2.53 6.33
CA LYS A 150 -2.61 -2.59 7.67
C LYS A 150 -4.09 -2.25 7.65
N LEU A 151 -4.46 -1.09 7.07
CA LEU A 151 -5.86 -0.68 6.99
C LEU A 151 -6.69 -1.68 6.19
N LEU A 152 -6.18 -2.16 5.04
CA LEU A 152 -6.84 -3.21 4.25
C LEU A 152 -7.08 -4.49 5.08
N GLY A 153 -6.09 -4.89 5.88
CA GLY A 153 -6.18 -6.02 6.80
C GLY A 153 -7.33 -5.85 7.79
N HIS A 154 -7.45 -4.69 8.44
CA HIS A 154 -8.51 -4.43 9.42
C HIS A 154 -9.89 -4.16 8.82
N ILE A 155 -9.97 -3.65 7.58
CA ILE A 155 -11.25 -3.34 6.92
C ILE A 155 -11.89 -4.58 6.29
N PHE A 156 -11.09 -5.44 5.64
CA PHE A 156 -11.61 -6.47 4.74
C PHE A 156 -11.31 -7.92 5.15
N TYR A 157 -10.42 -8.12 6.13
CA TYR A 157 -9.98 -9.44 6.62
C TYR A 157 -10.08 -9.48 8.15
#